data_AF-A0A0F0H7A8-F1
#
_entry.id   AF-A0A0F0H7A8-F1
#
_cell.length_a   1.000
_cell.length_b   1.000
_cell.length_c   1.000
_cell.angle_alpha   90.00
_cell.angle_beta   90.00
_cell.angle_gamma   90.00
#
_symmetry.space_group_name_H-M   'P 1'
#
loop_
_entity.id
_entity.type
_entity.pdbx_description
1 polymer ?
#
loop_
_entity_poly.entity_id
_entity_poly.type
_entity_poly.pdbx_seq_one_letter_code
_entity_poly.pdbx_strand_id
1 'polypeptide(L)'
;MTKFQLVQVPRPRLATVAVCLWLLAVVVELVVTAVAFGDVRASLTAEVAARGVDQSTQDKVVLAGLGVLLGPGVLVALVQLGVLRAFAVGRNWARILLAVLGVVGVLVSQMPLVAGMAVVGAGVPAFLPASNAWFAGRRR
;
A
#
# COMPACT_ATOMS: atom_id res chain seq x y z
N MET A 1 0.76 -31.13 35.67
CA MET A 1 0.24 -30.44 34.47
C MET A 1 0.53 -28.95 34.59
N THR A 2 1.66 -28.50 34.03
CA THR A 2 2.11 -27.12 34.11
C THR A 2 1.39 -26.30 33.04
N LYS A 3 0.45 -25.44 33.45
CA LYS A 3 -0.20 -24.47 32.55
C LYS A 3 0.87 -23.52 32.02
N PHE A 4 1.23 -23.66 30.74
CA PHE A 4 1.95 -22.62 30.01
C PHE A 4 1.05 -21.39 29.96
N GLN A 5 1.24 -20.47 30.91
CA GLN A 5 0.74 -19.12 30.75
C GLN A 5 1.50 -18.51 29.58
N LEU A 6 0.83 -18.41 28.42
CA LEU A 6 1.26 -17.55 27.33
C LEU A 6 1.29 -16.13 27.90
N VAL A 7 2.47 -15.72 28.37
CA VAL A 7 2.75 -14.32 28.72
C VAL A 7 2.40 -13.51 27.48
N GLN A 8 1.25 -12.84 27.52
CA GLN A 8 0.86 -11.90 26.48
C GLN A 8 1.81 -10.72 26.60
N VAL A 9 2.96 -10.80 25.93
CA VAL A 9 3.88 -9.68 25.79
C VAL A 9 3.06 -8.55 25.15
N PRO A 10 2.83 -7.44 25.86
CA PRO A 10 2.03 -6.33 25.35
C PRO A 10 2.60 -5.89 24.00
N ARG A 11 1.73 -5.58 23.02
CA ARG A 11 2.21 -5.00 21.75
C ARG A 11 3.02 -3.74 22.08
N PRO A 12 4.29 -3.64 21.66
CA PRO A 12 5.07 -2.43 21.91
C PRO A 12 4.41 -1.27 21.17
N ARG A 13 4.39 -0.09 21.81
CA ARG A 13 3.79 1.13 21.23
C ARG A 13 4.31 1.40 19.80
N LEU A 14 5.57 1.07 19.53
CA LEU A 14 6.20 1.20 18.22
C LEU A 14 5.57 0.32 17.13
N ALA A 15 5.11 -0.89 17.45
CA ALA A 15 4.40 -1.73 16.49
C ALA A 15 3.01 -1.16 16.17
N THR A 16 2.32 -0.59 17.16
CA THR A 16 1.05 0.12 16.94
C THR A 16 1.24 1.36 16.09
N VAL A 17 2.26 2.17 16.36
CA VAL A 17 2.62 3.34 15.54
C VAL A 17 2.96 2.92 14.11
N ALA A 18 3.71 1.84 13.91
CA ALA A 18 4.01 1.33 12.58
C ALA A 18 2.75 0.90 11.81
N VAL A 19 1.78 0.24 12.48
CA VAL A 19 0.49 -0.09 11.86
C VAL A 19 -0.25 1.18 11.41
N CYS A 20 -0.31 2.21 12.27
CA CYS A 20 -0.96 3.48 11.92
C CYS A 20 -0.27 4.18 10.74
N LEU A 21 1.07 4.18 10.71
CA LEU A 21 1.82 4.78 9.62
C LEU A 21 1.66 4.03 8.30
N TRP A 22 1.60 2.69 8.32
CA TRP A 22 1.28 1.91 7.13
C TRP A 22 -0.15 2.19 6.64
N LEU A 23 -1.11 2.34 7.54
CA LEU A 23 -2.46 2.72 7.16
C LEU A 23 -2.50 4.12 6.54
N LEU A 24 -1.78 5.09 7.10
CA LEU A 24 -1.63 6.42 6.50
C LEU A 24 -0.95 6.37 5.14
N ALA A 25 0.08 5.54 4.96
CA ALA A 25 0.75 5.37 3.67
C ALA A 25 -0.21 4.84 2.59
N VAL A 26 -1.03 3.84 2.93
CA VAL A 26 -2.09 3.35 2.04
C VAL A 26 -3.07 4.46 1.70
N VAL A 27 -3.49 5.27 2.67
CA VAL A 27 -4.42 6.39 2.44
C VAL A 27 -3.80 7.41 1.49
N VAL A 28 -2.52 7.76 1.67
CA VAL A 28 -1.80 8.67 0.77
C VAL A 28 -1.73 8.09 -0.64
N GLU A 29 -1.43 6.80 -0.80
CA GLU A 29 -1.38 6.13 -2.11
C GLU A 29 -2.74 6.18 -2.83
N LEU A 30 -3.82 5.94 -2.11
CA LEU A 30 -5.19 6.07 -2.63
C LEU A 30 -5.54 7.51 -3.00
N VAL A 31 -5.17 8.48 -2.17
CA VAL A 31 -5.40 9.92 -2.45
C VAL A 31 -4.64 10.35 -3.69
N VAL A 32 -3.36 9.99 -3.82
CA VAL A 32 -2.56 10.27 -5.02
C VAL A 32 -3.22 9.69 -6.27
N THR A 33 -3.70 8.45 -6.20
CA THR A 33 -4.39 7.79 -7.32
C THR A 33 -5.70 8.50 -7.66
N ALA A 34 -6.47 8.92 -6.65
CA ALA A 34 -7.71 9.65 -6.82
C ALA A 34 -7.50 11.04 -7.43
N VAL A 35 -6.46 11.75 -7.02
CA VAL A 35 -6.09 13.05 -7.60
C VAL A 35 -5.66 12.88 -9.06
N ALA A 36 -4.81 11.90 -9.36
CA ALA A 36 -4.35 11.62 -10.71
C ALA A 36 -5.48 11.16 -11.67
N PHE A 37 -6.59 10.64 -11.13
CA PHE A 37 -7.71 10.15 -11.93
C PHE A 37 -8.27 11.21 -12.88
N GLY A 38 -8.41 12.46 -12.41
CA GLY A 38 -8.96 13.54 -13.22
C GLY A 38 -8.11 13.85 -14.44
N ASP A 39 -6.80 14.05 -14.22
CA ASP A 39 -5.86 14.41 -15.28
C ASP A 39 -5.65 13.27 -16.28
N VAL A 40 -5.50 12.03 -15.79
CA VAL A 40 -5.32 10.84 -16.63
C VAL A 40 -6.58 10.61 -17.48
N ARG A 41 -7.78 10.74 -16.89
CA ARG A 41 -9.03 10.60 -17.64
C ARG A 41 -9.13 11.66 -18.73
N ALA A 42 -8.89 12.93 -18.40
CA ALA A 42 -8.98 14.02 -19.36
C ALA A 42 -8.01 13.82 -20.53
N SER A 43 -6.76 13.48 -20.23
CA SER A 43 -5.73 13.22 -21.23
C SER A 43 -6.08 12.03 -22.13
N LEU A 44 -6.57 10.91 -21.55
CA LEU A 44 -6.99 9.75 -22.33
C LEU A 44 -8.20 10.06 -23.22
N THR A 45 -9.19 10.80 -22.70
CA THR A 45 -10.37 11.18 -23.50
C THR A 45 -9.99 12.08 -24.67
N ALA A 46 -9.07 13.03 -24.48
CA ALA A 46 -8.60 13.91 -25.54
C ALA A 46 -7.83 13.13 -26.62
N GLU A 47 -6.92 12.25 -26.20
CA GLU A 47 -6.13 11.42 -27.11
C GLU A 47 -7.02 10.47 -27.93
N VAL A 48 -8.01 9.85 -27.30
CA VAL A 48 -8.94 8.92 -27.96
C VAL A 48 -9.90 9.66 -28.90
N ALA A 49 -10.36 10.86 -28.53
CA ALA A 49 -11.19 11.69 -29.38
C ALA A 49 -10.44 12.18 -30.62
N ALA A 50 -9.15 12.53 -30.49
CA ALA A 50 -8.30 12.95 -31.60
C ALA A 50 -8.13 11.85 -32.67
N ARG A 51 -8.28 10.58 -32.29
CA ARG A 51 -8.18 9.43 -33.20
C ARG A 51 -9.46 9.12 -33.98
N GLY A 52 -10.53 9.91 -33.79
CA GLY A 52 -11.76 9.82 -34.59
C GLY A 52 -12.56 8.52 -34.39
N VAL A 53 -12.40 7.88 -33.23
CA VAL A 53 -13.08 6.60 -32.90
C VAL A 53 -14.54 6.84 -32.53
N ASP A 54 -15.43 5.87 -32.78
CA ASP A 54 -16.83 5.93 -32.37
C ASP A 54 -16.98 6.01 -30.83
N GLN A 55 -17.97 6.76 -30.35
CA GLN A 55 -18.16 7.05 -28.92
C GLN A 55 -18.26 5.79 -28.04
N SER A 56 -18.85 4.71 -28.56
CA SER A 56 -18.99 3.45 -27.80
C SER A 56 -17.64 2.74 -27.58
N THR A 57 -16.73 2.84 -28.55
CA THR A 57 -15.36 2.34 -28.43
C THR A 57 -14.49 3.30 -27.64
N GLN A 58 -14.72 4.63 -27.73
CA GLN A 58 -14.00 5.61 -26.93
C GLN A 58 -14.15 5.32 -25.43
N ASP A 59 -15.37 5.11 -24.94
CA ASP A 59 -15.64 4.84 -23.53
C ASP A 59 -14.93 3.56 -23.04
N LYS A 60 -14.93 2.51 -23.86
CA LYS A 60 -14.25 1.24 -23.55
C LYS A 60 -12.73 1.42 -23.46
N VAL A 61 -12.15 2.17 -24.40
CA VAL A 61 -10.70 2.42 -24.45
C VAL A 61 -10.26 3.28 -23.28
N VAL A 62 -11.03 4.33 -22.94
CA VAL A 62 -10.75 5.19 -21.79
C VAL A 62 -10.85 4.39 -20.49
N LEU A 63 -11.88 3.57 -20.32
CA LEU A 63 -12.04 2.73 -19.13
C LEU A 63 -10.90 1.70 -19.00
N ALA A 64 -10.53 1.04 -20.10
CA ALA A 64 -9.41 0.12 -20.13
C ALA A 64 -8.08 0.82 -19.83
N GLY A 65 -7.86 2.01 -20.41
CA GLY A 65 -6.68 2.85 -20.16
C GLY A 65 -6.56 3.26 -18.71
N LEU A 66 -7.65 3.70 -18.07
CA LEU A 66 -7.70 4.00 -16.64
C LEU A 66 -7.38 2.76 -15.80
N GLY A 67 -7.93 1.60 -16.17
CA GLY A 67 -7.65 0.33 -15.50
C GLY A 67 -6.17 -0.05 -15.57
N VAL A 68 -5.52 0.15 -16.71
CA VAL A 68 -4.09 -0.16 -16.87
C VAL A 68 -3.20 0.86 -16.15
N LEU A 69 -3.54 2.14 -16.19
CA LEU A 69 -2.70 3.23 -15.67
C LEU A 69 -2.84 3.44 -14.16
N LEU A 70 -4.04 3.22 -13.61
CA LEU A 70 -4.33 3.46 -12.19
C LEU A 70 -4.63 2.18 -11.41
N GLY A 71 -5.08 1.13 -12.10
CA GLY A 71 -5.42 -0.16 -11.48
C GLY A 71 -4.30 -0.80 -10.67
N PRO A 72 -3.01 -0.79 -11.12
CA PRO A 72 -1.92 -1.33 -10.34
C PRO A 72 -1.77 -0.67 -8.96
N GLY A 73 -1.87 0.66 -8.87
CA GLY A 73 -1.78 1.39 -7.59
C GLY A 73 -2.92 1.03 -6.64
N VAL A 74 -4.16 0.96 -7.14
CA VAL A 74 -5.32 0.52 -6.35
C VAL A 74 -5.15 -0.92 -5.86
N LEU A 75 -4.69 -1.81 -6.74
CA LEU A 75 -4.46 -3.22 -6.41
C LEU A 75 -3.41 -3.37 -5.32
N VAL A 76 -2.28 -2.66 -5.44
CA VAL A 76 -1.22 -2.65 -4.43
C VAL A 76 -1.75 -2.16 -3.09
N ALA A 77 -2.49 -1.06 -3.05
CA ALA A 77 -3.10 -0.53 -1.83
C ALA A 77 -4.04 -1.55 -1.15
N LEU A 78 -4.88 -2.24 -1.92
CA LEU A 78 -5.77 -3.28 -1.39
C LEU A 78 -5.00 -4.48 -0.82
N VAL A 79 -3.94 -4.91 -1.51
CA VAL A 79 -3.07 -6.00 -1.02
C VAL A 79 -2.34 -5.56 0.26
N GLN A 80 -1.83 -4.34 0.32
CA GLN A 80 -1.22 -3.78 1.53
C GLN A 80 -2.19 -3.80 2.72
N LEU A 81 -3.46 -3.43 2.54
CA LEU A 81 -4.48 -3.53 3.60
C LEU A 81 -4.69 -4.97 4.10
N GLY A 82 -4.69 -5.94 3.19
CA GLY A 82 -4.76 -7.36 3.53
C GLY A 82 -3.57 -7.82 4.36
N VAL A 83 -2.36 -7.46 3.93
CA VAL A 83 -1.11 -7.81 4.63
C VAL A 83 -0.97 -7.06 5.95
N LEU A 84 -1.48 -5.83 6.04
CA LEU A 84 -1.47 -5.02 7.26
C LEU A 84 -2.19 -5.72 8.42
N ARG A 85 -3.27 -6.47 8.14
CA ARG A 85 -3.93 -7.30 9.16
C ARG A 85 -3.00 -8.39 9.70
N ALA A 86 -2.24 -9.05 8.83
CA ALA A 86 -1.27 -10.07 9.23
C ALA A 86 -0.07 -9.46 10.00
N PHE A 87 0.38 -8.27 9.59
CA PHE A 87 1.42 -7.50 10.28
C PHE A 87 0.97 -7.11 11.69
N ALA A 88 -0.27 -6.61 11.83
CA ALA A 88 -0.83 -6.29 13.13
C ALA A 88 -0.75 -7.49 14.07
N VAL A 89 -1.15 -8.69 13.65
CA VAL A 89 -1.11 -9.92 14.46
C VAL A 89 0.33 -10.34 14.85
N GLY A 90 1.36 -9.76 14.23
CA GLY A 90 2.77 -9.97 14.59
C GLY A 90 3.48 -11.02 13.75
N ARG A 91 2.97 -11.28 12.54
CA ARG A 91 3.61 -12.18 11.59
C ARG A 91 4.82 -11.47 10.95
N ASN A 92 6.02 -12.04 11.13
CA ASN A 92 7.25 -11.44 10.62
C ASN A 92 7.31 -11.38 9.09
N TRP A 93 6.73 -12.37 8.38
CA TRP A 93 6.66 -12.35 6.90
C TRP A 93 5.84 -11.18 6.37
N ALA A 94 4.79 -10.77 7.08
CA ALA A 94 3.93 -9.66 6.68
C ALA A 94 4.66 -8.31 6.71
N ARG A 95 5.68 -8.18 7.56
CA ARG A 95 6.53 -6.98 7.60
C ARG A 95 7.37 -6.84 6.34
N ILE A 96 8.04 -7.92 5.94
CA ILE A 96 8.87 -7.93 4.72
C ILE A 96 7.97 -7.70 3.51
N LEU A 97 6.83 -8.37 3.47
CA LEU A 97 5.88 -8.23 2.38
C LEU A 97 5.29 -6.81 2.30
N LEU A 98 4.97 -6.16 3.42
CA LEU A 98 4.57 -4.75 3.42
C LEU A 98 5.68 -3.85 2.87
N ALA A 99 6.93 -4.04 3.30
CA ALA A 99 8.03 -3.24 2.77
C ALA A 99 8.19 -3.40 1.25
N VAL A 100 8.14 -4.64 0.75
CA VAL A 100 8.19 -4.92 -0.69
C VAL A 100 6.99 -4.27 -1.40
N LEU A 101 5.77 -4.43 -0.88
CA LEU A 101 4.58 -3.82 -1.46
C LEU A 101 4.61 -2.30 -1.43
N GLY A 102 5.21 -1.69 -0.42
CA GLY A 102 5.44 -0.25 -0.36
C GLY A 102 6.38 0.21 -1.46
N VAL A 103 7.50 -0.50 -1.68
CA VAL A 103 8.42 -0.20 -2.79
C VAL A 103 7.72 -0.36 -4.15
N VAL A 104 6.97 -1.45 -4.33
CA VAL A 104 6.17 -1.66 -5.55
C VAL A 104 5.15 -0.54 -5.76
N GLY A 105 4.45 -0.13 -4.69
CA GLY A 105 3.50 0.98 -4.71
C GLY A 105 4.14 2.29 -5.16
N VAL A 106 5.34 2.60 -4.67
CA VAL A 106 6.13 3.77 -5.12
C VAL A 106 6.45 3.70 -6.60
N LEU A 107 6.85 2.53 -7.12
CA LEU A 107 7.21 2.36 -8.53
C LEU A 107 6.03 2.53 -9.49
N VAL A 108 4.83 2.17 -9.07
CA VAL A 108 3.60 2.29 -9.88
C VAL A 108 2.81 3.57 -9.60
N SER A 109 3.29 4.41 -8.67
CA SER A 109 2.61 5.64 -8.27
C SER A 109 2.79 6.76 -9.29
N GLN A 110 1.73 7.55 -9.49
CA GLN A 110 1.79 8.79 -10.27
C GLN A 110 2.55 9.91 -9.55
N MET A 111 2.74 9.80 -8.22
CA MET A 111 3.53 10.72 -7.40
C MET A 111 4.54 9.95 -6.55
N PRO A 112 5.62 9.41 -7.15
CA PRO A 112 6.54 8.48 -6.49
C PRO A 112 7.27 9.12 -5.30
N LEU A 113 7.52 10.43 -5.34
CA LEU A 113 8.17 11.14 -4.23
C LEU A 113 7.29 11.18 -2.97
N VAL A 114 6.00 11.48 -3.12
CA VAL A 114 5.02 11.55 -2.03
C VAL A 114 4.78 10.15 -1.46
N ALA A 115 4.56 9.17 -2.33
CA ALA A 115 4.42 7.77 -1.93
C ALA A 115 5.68 7.26 -1.22
N GLY A 116 6.86 7.61 -1.74
CA GLY A 116 8.15 7.21 -1.18
C GLY A 116 8.36 7.72 0.24
N MET A 117 8.05 8.98 0.51
CA MET A 117 8.14 9.54 1.87
C MET A 117 7.20 8.83 2.84
N ALA A 118 5.98 8.51 2.40
CA ALA A 118 5.02 7.79 3.23
C ALA A 118 5.50 6.36 3.55
N VAL A 119 6.03 5.65 2.55
CA VAL A 119 6.59 4.30 2.71
C VAL A 119 7.83 4.30 3.60
N VAL A 120 8.74 5.25 3.44
CA VAL A 120 9.92 5.38 4.32
C VAL A 120 9.49 5.68 5.75
N GLY A 121 8.56 6.62 5.94
CA GLY A 121 8.01 6.98 7.24
C GLY A 121 7.34 5.80 7.96
N ALA A 122 6.64 4.93 7.22
CA ALA A 122 6.02 3.72 7.76
C ALA A 122 7.00 2.56 7.95
N GLY A 123 7.98 2.42 7.04
CA GLY A 123 8.96 1.35 7.02
C GLY A 123 9.96 1.44 8.17
N VAL A 124 10.60 2.59 8.36
CA VAL A 124 11.63 2.80 9.40
C VAL A 124 11.19 2.28 10.79
N PRO A 125 10.03 2.68 11.35
CA PRO A 125 9.60 2.20 12.67
C PRO A 125 9.27 0.70 12.72
N ALA A 126 8.91 0.08 11.59
CA ALA A 126 8.68 -1.37 11.51
C ALA A 126 9.99 -2.19 11.65
N PHE A 127 11.14 -1.57 11.34
CA PHE A 127 12.47 -2.19 11.41
C PHE A 127 13.35 -1.70 12.57
N LEU A 128 12.84 -0.81 13.44
CA LEU A 128 13.55 -0.39 14.65
C LEU A 128 13.81 -1.58 15.61
N PRO A 129 14.86 -1.50 16.47
CA PRO A 129 15.29 -2.60 17.33
C PRO A 129 14.18 -3.16 18.24
N ALA A 130 13.33 -2.30 18.79
CA ALA A 130 12.21 -2.70 19.63
C ALA A 130 11.11 -3.46 18.84
N SER A 131 10.83 -3.05 17.60
CA SER A 131 9.94 -3.78 16.69
C SER A 131 10.58 -5.13 16.31
N ASN A 132 11.87 -5.15 15.99
CA ASN A 132 12.62 -6.39 15.71
C ASN A 132 12.55 -7.39 16.86
N ALA A 133 12.73 -6.95 18.10
CA ALA A 133 12.67 -7.81 19.28
C ALA A 133 11.28 -8.46 19.44
N TRP A 134 10.20 -7.71 19.21
CA TRP A 134 8.84 -8.23 19.28
C TRP A 134 8.52 -9.27 18.19
N PHE A 135 8.96 -9.03 16.95
CA PHE A 135 8.80 -10.00 15.86
C PHE A 135 9.71 -11.23 16.04
N ALA A 136 10.92 -11.06 16.58
CA ALA A 136 11.85 -12.15 16.85
C ALA A 136 11.29 -13.14 17.89
N GLY A 137 10.65 -12.63 18.96
CA GLY A 137 9.98 -13.46 19.97
C GLY A 137 8.76 -14.24 19.46
N ARG A 138 8.30 -13.98 18.23
CA ARG A 138 7.16 -14.65 17.58
C ARG A 138 7.56 -15.44 16.33
N ARG A 139 8.86 -15.64 16.07
CA ARG A 139 9.32 -16.60 15.05
C ARG A 139 9.05 -18.03 15.58
N ARG A 140 7.86 -18.54 15.31
CA ARG A 140 7.52 -19.97 15.38
C ARG A 140 7.04 -20.41 14.01
#